data_AF-A0A1M6C924-F1
#
_entry.id   AF-A0A1M6C924-F1
#
_cell.length_a   1.000
_cell.length_b   1.000
_cell.length_c   1.000
_cell.angle_alpha   90.00
_cell.angle_beta   90.00
_cell.angle_gamma   90.00
#
_symmetry.space_group_name_H-M   'P 1'
#
loop_
_entity.id
_entity.type
_entity.pdbx_description
1 polymer ?
#
loop_
_entity_poly.entity_id
_entity_poly.type
_entity_poly.pdbx_seq_one_letter_code
_entity_poly.pdbx_strand_id
1 'polypeptide(L)'
;MLNKMFPGLKEDQTMNGFFKSFGQMFHNMNETEDYKDLRNMVQQIGVNSGHFNENKNPFDIIENAYKKFGIEHFDVNQYFDKTKNAPEWFNDITNEYVMLDMHGFKADKVKVTDKEKNTFKNTTEDASHSAFASRCEFYITNDDKNYHKAKAVFQKLGIYTIVLKPSEFIQYYNLFLNVKSFDDHFISINEELKRIENFQEQKYESGESFGWVNYTDQYFFNFFNKILIPNSEVNYALFILGKENPSRSYIISHREIEAMLKLFADKLGSDINGKSYFELGEINSNENWPGRTWETNIGQITIKRLNGWFQMYFYPIEKN
;
A
#
# COMPACT_ATOMS: atom_id res chain seq x y z
N MET A 1 -1.70 17.28 -35.64
CA MET A 1 -1.66 16.66 -34.30
C MET A 1 -1.72 17.71 -33.20
N LEU A 2 -0.78 18.66 -33.14
CA LEU A 2 -0.83 19.80 -32.18
C LEU A 2 -2.15 20.59 -32.20
N ASN A 3 -2.72 20.91 -33.37
CA ASN A 3 -4.02 21.62 -33.44
C ASN A 3 -5.21 20.80 -32.91
N LYS A 4 -5.11 19.46 -32.89
CA LYS A 4 -6.16 18.62 -32.30
C LYS A 4 -6.06 18.60 -30.77
N MET A 5 -4.82 18.52 -30.27
CA MET A 5 -4.55 18.48 -28.83
C MET A 5 -4.71 19.86 -28.18
N PHE A 6 -4.33 20.93 -28.87
CA PHE A 6 -4.47 22.31 -28.44
C PHE A 6 -5.33 23.09 -29.45
N PRO A 7 -6.65 22.85 -29.48
CA PRO A 7 -7.55 23.52 -30.40
C PRO A 7 -7.60 25.03 -30.10
N GLY A 8 -7.56 25.87 -31.14
CA GLY A 8 -7.64 27.33 -31.00
C GLY A 8 -6.33 28.04 -30.65
N LEU A 9 -5.27 27.30 -30.26
CA LEU A 9 -4.02 27.92 -29.78
C LEU A 9 -3.22 28.59 -30.90
N LYS A 10 -3.33 28.10 -32.13
CA LYS A 10 -2.63 28.74 -33.26
C LYS A 10 -3.26 30.06 -33.64
N GLU A 11 -4.58 30.16 -33.51
CA GLU A 11 -5.37 31.34 -33.82
C GLU A 11 -5.28 32.41 -32.71
N ASP A 12 -5.14 31.99 -31.45
CA ASP A 12 -4.94 32.87 -30.29
C ASP A 12 -3.78 32.37 -29.42
N GLN A 13 -2.59 32.95 -29.64
CA GLN A 13 -1.36 32.62 -28.90
C GLN A 13 -1.22 33.44 -27.60
N THR A 14 -2.25 34.16 -27.18
CA THR A 14 -2.22 34.88 -25.89
C THR A 14 -2.35 33.91 -24.73
N MET A 15 -2.03 34.37 -23.51
CA MET A 15 -2.25 33.58 -22.28
C MET A 15 -3.72 33.13 -22.13
N ASN A 16 -4.66 33.96 -22.57
CA ASN A 16 -6.09 33.61 -22.58
C ASN A 16 -6.39 32.50 -23.60
N GLY A 17 -5.82 32.60 -24.80
CA GLY A 17 -5.90 31.55 -25.82
C GLY A 17 -5.30 30.23 -25.33
N PHE A 18 -4.18 30.29 -24.61
CA PHE A 18 -3.56 29.15 -23.93
C PHE A 18 -4.51 28.50 -22.92
N PHE A 19 -5.06 29.26 -21.96
CA PHE A 19 -5.98 28.70 -20.96
C PHE A 19 -7.25 28.12 -21.58
N LYS A 20 -7.82 28.78 -22.59
CA LYS A 20 -8.98 28.26 -23.32
C LYS A 20 -8.67 26.96 -24.05
N SER A 21 -7.54 26.91 -24.75
CA SER A 21 -7.11 25.73 -25.49
C SER A 21 -6.82 24.54 -24.57
N PHE A 22 -6.12 24.79 -23.45
CA PHE A 22 -5.86 23.76 -22.43
C PHE A 22 -7.15 23.29 -21.73
N GLY A 23 -8.05 24.22 -21.39
CA GLY A 23 -9.35 23.88 -20.81
C GLY A 23 -10.17 23.01 -21.76
N GLN A 24 -10.18 23.34 -23.05
CA GLN A 24 -10.87 22.55 -24.07
C GLN A 24 -10.21 21.18 -24.28
N MET A 25 -8.88 21.10 -24.29
CA MET A 25 -8.15 19.83 -24.33
C MET A 25 -8.57 18.93 -23.15
N PHE A 26 -8.53 19.47 -21.93
CA PHE A 26 -8.89 18.73 -20.73
C PHE A 26 -10.36 18.28 -20.77
N HIS A 27 -11.26 19.17 -21.19
CA HIS A 27 -12.66 18.82 -21.39
C HIS A 27 -12.82 17.68 -22.39
N ASN A 28 -12.22 17.78 -23.58
CA ASN A 28 -12.30 16.74 -24.60
C ASN A 28 -11.75 15.39 -24.11
N MET A 29 -10.61 15.36 -23.42
CA MET A 29 -10.07 14.09 -22.89
C MET A 29 -11.02 13.39 -21.91
N ASN A 30 -11.85 14.15 -21.19
CA ASN A 30 -12.83 13.65 -20.24
C ASN A 30 -14.23 13.44 -20.83
N GLU A 31 -14.54 14.07 -21.97
CA GLU A 31 -15.87 14.06 -22.58
C GLU A 31 -15.98 13.28 -23.89
N THR A 32 -14.88 13.17 -24.64
CA THR A 32 -14.80 12.54 -25.96
C THR A 32 -13.74 11.44 -26.00
N GLU A 33 -13.45 10.93 -27.20
CA GLU A 33 -12.40 9.92 -27.40
C GLU A 33 -10.99 10.51 -27.53
N ASP A 34 -10.81 11.83 -27.34
CA ASP A 34 -9.56 12.55 -27.60
C ASP A 34 -8.38 12.06 -26.74
N TYR A 35 -8.65 11.36 -25.62
CA TYR A 35 -7.60 10.67 -24.87
C TYR A 35 -6.82 9.65 -25.73
N LYS A 36 -7.44 9.04 -26.75
CA LYS A 36 -6.74 8.18 -27.73
C LYS A 36 -5.63 8.94 -28.45
N ASP A 37 -5.87 10.19 -28.81
CA ASP A 37 -4.90 11.00 -29.55
C ASP A 37 -3.68 11.33 -28.68
N LEU A 38 -3.88 11.62 -27.39
CA LEU A 38 -2.79 11.76 -26.42
C LEU A 38 -1.97 10.47 -26.32
N ARG A 39 -2.62 9.32 -26.14
CA ARG A 39 -1.92 8.03 -26.05
C ARG A 39 -1.14 7.71 -27.32
N ASN A 40 -1.74 7.91 -28.49
CA ASN A 40 -1.08 7.71 -29.78
C ASN A 40 0.18 8.58 -29.93
N MET A 41 0.16 9.80 -29.37
CA MET A 41 1.33 10.69 -29.35
C MET A 41 2.42 10.17 -28.42
N VAL A 42 2.08 9.80 -27.18
CA VAL A 42 3.03 9.26 -26.21
C VAL A 42 3.67 7.97 -26.74
N GLN A 43 2.89 7.10 -27.37
CA GLN A 43 3.35 5.83 -27.91
C GLN A 43 4.26 5.95 -29.15
N GLN A 44 4.45 7.16 -29.70
CA GLN A 44 5.44 7.40 -30.76
C GLN A 44 6.88 7.10 -30.31
N ILE A 45 7.13 7.00 -29.00
CA ILE A 45 8.41 6.51 -28.47
C ILE A 45 8.68 5.01 -28.78
N GLY A 46 7.76 4.33 -29.46
CA GLY A 46 7.92 2.94 -29.88
C GLY A 46 7.49 1.91 -28.84
N VAL A 47 6.66 2.31 -27.86
CA VAL A 47 6.03 1.39 -26.89
C VAL A 47 4.53 1.54 -26.98
N ASN A 48 3.84 0.40 -27.03
CA ASN A 48 2.39 0.30 -27.03
C ASN A 48 1.99 -1.04 -26.39
N SER A 49 0.68 -1.34 -26.35
CA SER A 49 0.14 -2.54 -25.71
C SER A 49 0.78 -3.86 -26.16
N GLY A 50 1.27 -3.98 -27.40
CA GLY A 50 1.90 -5.20 -27.91
C GLY A 50 3.30 -5.49 -27.38
N HIS A 51 3.91 -4.57 -26.64
CA HIS A 51 5.31 -4.69 -26.18
C HIS A 51 5.43 -5.24 -24.75
N PHE A 52 4.33 -5.26 -23.99
CA PHE A 52 4.33 -5.73 -22.61
C PHE A 52 4.14 -7.24 -22.53
N ASN A 53 4.86 -7.87 -21.62
CA ASN A 53 4.74 -9.29 -21.30
C ASN A 53 4.74 -9.49 -19.79
N GLU A 54 4.24 -10.63 -19.33
CA GLU A 54 4.05 -10.92 -17.91
C GLU A 54 5.35 -11.06 -17.11
N ASN A 55 6.47 -11.34 -17.80
CA ASN A 55 7.76 -11.64 -17.16
C ASN A 55 8.70 -10.43 -17.06
N LYS A 56 8.26 -9.25 -17.53
CA LYS A 56 9.07 -8.02 -17.49
C LYS A 56 8.32 -6.92 -16.77
N ASN A 57 9.06 -6.16 -15.97
CA ASN A 57 8.53 -4.94 -15.36
C ASN A 57 8.14 -3.95 -16.48
N PRO A 58 6.87 -3.47 -16.53
CA PRO A 58 6.43 -2.55 -17.57
C PRO A 58 7.18 -1.21 -17.53
N PHE A 59 7.65 -0.78 -16.36
CA PHE A 59 8.42 0.46 -16.23
C PHE A 59 9.79 0.36 -16.91
N ASP A 60 10.47 -0.78 -16.80
CA ASP A 60 11.75 -1.00 -17.48
C ASP A 60 11.58 -0.96 -19.00
N ILE A 61 10.46 -1.48 -19.53
CA ILE A 61 10.16 -1.44 -20.97
C ILE A 61 10.01 0.02 -21.44
N ILE A 62 9.26 0.82 -20.69
CA ILE A 62 9.04 2.24 -20.98
C ILE A 62 10.35 3.03 -20.89
N GLU A 63 11.10 2.87 -19.80
CA GLU A 63 12.38 3.57 -19.59
C GLU A 63 13.39 3.25 -20.69
N ASN A 64 13.49 1.97 -21.09
CA ASN A 64 14.37 1.57 -22.19
C ASN A 64 13.97 2.18 -23.54
N ALA A 65 12.69 2.45 -23.77
CA ALA A 65 12.24 3.11 -24.99
C ALA A 65 12.60 4.60 -24.99
N TYR A 66 12.41 5.30 -23.86
CA TYR A 66 12.86 6.68 -23.69
C TYR A 66 14.39 6.81 -23.89
N LYS A 67 15.18 5.91 -23.31
CA LYS A 67 16.64 5.87 -23.51
C LYS A 67 17.02 5.71 -24.99
N LYS A 68 16.33 4.85 -25.74
CA LYS A 68 16.56 4.68 -27.19
C LYS A 68 16.21 5.92 -28.00
N PHE A 69 15.26 6.72 -27.53
CA PHE A 69 14.89 8.01 -28.11
C PHE A 69 15.81 9.17 -27.70
N GLY A 70 16.87 8.89 -26.92
CA GLY A 70 17.83 9.90 -26.46
C GLY A 70 17.38 10.67 -25.22
N ILE A 71 16.34 10.20 -24.52
CA ILE A 71 15.86 10.78 -23.26
C ILE A 71 16.42 9.92 -22.13
N GLU A 72 17.55 10.33 -21.56
CA GLU A 72 18.23 9.58 -20.50
C GLU A 72 17.40 9.53 -19.21
N HIS A 73 16.81 10.66 -18.81
CA HIS A 73 15.94 10.78 -17.65
C HIS A 73 14.74 11.70 -17.94
N PHE A 74 13.56 11.11 -18.08
CA PHE A 74 12.31 11.86 -18.10
C PHE A 74 11.82 12.04 -16.66
N ASP A 75 12.38 13.02 -15.94
CA ASP A 75 11.89 13.37 -14.61
C ASP A 75 10.78 14.41 -14.73
N VAL A 76 9.53 13.95 -14.72
CA VAL A 76 8.35 14.82 -14.74
C VAL A 76 8.28 15.66 -13.45
N ASN A 77 8.84 15.15 -12.35
CA ASN A 77 8.72 15.76 -11.03
C ASN A 77 9.44 17.10 -10.92
N GLN A 78 10.46 17.35 -11.77
CA GLN A 78 11.15 18.65 -11.80
C GLN A 78 10.24 19.80 -12.27
N TYR A 79 9.11 19.49 -12.92
CA TYR A 79 8.20 20.47 -13.51
C TYR A 79 6.94 20.73 -12.69
N PHE A 80 6.71 19.98 -11.61
CA PHE A 80 5.50 20.09 -10.78
C PHE A 80 5.83 20.20 -9.30
N ASP A 81 5.22 21.18 -8.62
CA ASP A 81 5.21 21.22 -7.17
C ASP A 81 4.27 20.13 -6.63
N LYS A 82 4.85 19.04 -6.14
CA LYS A 82 4.13 17.85 -5.67
C LYS A 82 3.26 18.10 -4.43
N THR A 83 3.37 19.25 -3.77
CA THR A 83 2.78 19.47 -2.44
C THR A 83 1.58 20.42 -2.45
N LYS A 84 1.35 21.13 -3.56
CA LYS A 84 0.43 22.28 -3.55
C LYS A 84 -1.06 21.90 -3.60
N ASN A 85 -1.41 20.82 -4.30
CA ASN A 85 -2.80 20.48 -4.62
C ASN A 85 -3.24 19.08 -4.16
N ALA A 86 -2.30 18.20 -3.86
CA ALA A 86 -2.55 16.86 -3.33
C ALA A 86 -1.31 16.38 -2.56
N PRO A 87 -1.44 15.40 -1.64
CA PRO A 87 -0.29 14.79 -0.99
C PRO A 87 0.67 14.14 -2.00
N GLU A 88 1.97 14.19 -1.73
CA GLU A 88 3.00 13.60 -2.61
C GLU A 88 2.75 12.12 -2.93
N TRP A 89 2.41 11.32 -1.92
CA TRP A 89 2.13 9.89 -2.10
C TRP A 89 0.99 9.62 -3.09
N PHE A 90 -0.02 10.51 -3.14
CA PHE A 90 -1.17 10.36 -4.03
C PHE A 90 -0.72 10.65 -5.46
N ASN A 91 -0.02 11.76 -5.66
CA ASN A 91 0.49 12.17 -6.96
C ASN A 91 1.44 11.13 -7.55
N ASP A 92 2.37 10.59 -6.76
CA ASP A 92 3.31 9.57 -7.21
C ASP A 92 2.58 8.34 -7.75
N ILE A 93 1.59 7.82 -7.02
CA ILE A 93 0.82 6.64 -7.45
C ILE A 93 -0.01 6.95 -8.70
N THR A 94 -0.75 8.08 -8.70
CA THR A 94 -1.63 8.41 -9.83
C THR A 94 -0.86 8.68 -11.11
N ASN A 95 0.30 9.34 -11.01
CA ASN A 95 1.13 9.66 -12.16
C ASN A 95 1.74 8.39 -12.78
N GLU A 96 2.26 7.49 -11.95
CA GLU A 96 2.80 6.21 -12.42
C GLU A 96 1.72 5.33 -13.05
N TYR A 97 0.52 5.32 -12.47
CA TYR A 97 -0.63 4.60 -13.02
C TYR A 97 -1.05 5.15 -14.39
N VAL A 98 -1.21 6.47 -14.51
CA VAL A 98 -1.57 7.12 -15.77
C VAL A 98 -0.46 6.93 -16.81
N MET A 99 0.81 6.96 -16.41
CA MET A 99 1.94 6.69 -17.30
C MET A 99 1.83 5.28 -17.91
N LEU A 100 1.52 4.26 -17.11
CA LEU A 100 1.32 2.90 -17.64
C LEU A 100 0.19 2.85 -18.68
N ASP A 101 -0.95 3.48 -18.39
CA ASP A 101 -2.09 3.49 -19.31
C ASP A 101 -1.76 4.21 -20.63
N MET A 102 -1.09 5.37 -20.55
CA MET A 102 -0.69 6.14 -21.73
C MET A 102 0.23 5.35 -22.66
N HIS A 103 1.14 4.54 -22.10
CA HIS A 103 2.05 3.69 -22.86
C HIS A 103 1.43 2.37 -23.31
N GLY A 104 0.18 2.09 -22.94
CA GLY A 104 -0.58 0.94 -23.41
C GLY A 104 -0.52 -0.29 -22.50
N PHE A 105 0.08 -0.21 -21.31
CA PHE A 105 0.12 -1.35 -20.38
C PHE A 105 -1.26 -1.60 -19.78
N LYS A 106 -1.90 -2.71 -20.21
CA LYS A 106 -3.27 -3.08 -19.80
C LYS A 106 -4.23 -1.88 -19.91
N ALA A 107 -4.07 -1.09 -20.97
CA ALA A 107 -4.73 0.19 -21.08
C ALA A 107 -6.23 0.08 -21.39
N ASP A 108 -6.97 1.11 -21.01
CA ASP A 108 -8.41 1.10 -21.21
C ASP A 108 -8.85 1.37 -22.64
N LYS A 109 -9.91 0.70 -23.06
CA LYS A 109 -10.48 0.94 -24.38
C LYS A 109 -11.32 2.20 -24.27
N VAL A 110 -10.73 3.32 -24.68
CA VAL A 110 -11.45 4.60 -24.77
C VAL A 110 -12.58 4.44 -25.77
N LYS A 111 -13.80 4.73 -25.33
CA LYS A 111 -14.99 4.59 -26.15
C LYS A 111 -16.08 5.51 -25.62
N VAL A 112 -16.68 6.30 -26.48
CA VAL A 112 -17.84 7.12 -26.14
C VAL A 112 -19.01 6.72 -27.01
N THR A 113 -20.11 6.33 -26.38
CA THR A 113 -21.39 5.97 -27.00
C THR A 113 -22.54 6.56 -26.19
N ASP A 114 -23.75 6.53 -26.72
CA ASP A 114 -24.94 7.04 -26.01
C ASP A 114 -25.20 6.35 -24.65
N LYS A 115 -24.63 5.16 -24.41
CA LYS A 115 -24.86 4.34 -23.20
C LYS A 115 -23.64 4.18 -22.30
N GLU A 116 -22.44 4.39 -22.83
CA GLU A 116 -21.19 4.08 -22.14
C GLU A 116 -20.14 5.10 -22.53
N LYS A 117 -19.41 5.60 -21.53
CA LYS A 117 -18.36 6.57 -21.68
C LYS A 117 -17.15 6.13 -20.88
N ASN A 118 -16.14 5.63 -21.59
CA ASN A 118 -14.82 5.30 -21.05
C ASN A 118 -13.80 6.28 -21.62
N THR A 119 -13.28 7.16 -20.77
CA THR A 119 -12.46 8.33 -21.14
C THR A 119 -11.28 8.48 -20.17
N PHE A 120 -10.51 9.56 -20.30
CA PHE A 120 -9.42 9.86 -19.36
C PHE A 120 -9.89 9.90 -17.91
N LYS A 121 -11.13 10.35 -17.67
CA LYS A 121 -11.75 10.39 -16.34
C LYS A 121 -11.78 9.02 -15.66
N ASN A 122 -12.10 7.96 -16.40
CA ASN A 122 -12.14 6.61 -15.83
C ASN A 122 -10.74 6.15 -15.42
N THR A 123 -9.74 6.45 -16.25
CA THR A 123 -8.34 6.15 -15.93
C THR A 123 -7.86 6.90 -14.68
N THR A 124 -8.23 8.18 -14.52
CA THR A 124 -7.84 8.96 -13.33
C THR A 124 -8.62 8.56 -12.09
N GLU A 125 -9.88 8.13 -12.22
CA GLU A 125 -10.66 7.54 -11.12
C GLU A 125 -10.04 6.23 -10.63
N ASP A 126 -9.65 5.31 -11.54
CA ASP A 126 -8.96 4.06 -11.16
C ASP A 126 -7.58 4.31 -10.54
N ALA A 127 -6.86 5.30 -11.07
CA ALA A 127 -5.60 5.74 -10.49
C ALA A 127 -5.81 6.24 -9.05
N SER A 128 -6.86 7.03 -8.83
CA SER A 128 -7.23 7.56 -7.51
C SER A 128 -7.63 6.44 -6.55
N HIS A 129 -8.45 5.48 -7.00
CA HIS A 129 -8.79 4.29 -6.20
C HIS A 129 -7.56 3.48 -5.82
N SER A 130 -6.63 3.28 -6.76
CA SER A 130 -5.36 2.59 -6.47
C SER A 130 -4.50 3.36 -5.48
N ALA A 131 -4.45 4.69 -5.59
CA ALA A 131 -3.76 5.54 -4.61
C ALA A 131 -4.38 5.38 -3.21
N PHE A 132 -5.69 5.51 -3.05
CA PHE A 132 -6.32 5.31 -1.73
C PHE A 132 -6.15 3.88 -1.23
N ALA A 133 -6.22 2.87 -2.10
CA ALA A 133 -6.04 1.49 -1.71
C ALA A 133 -4.62 1.19 -1.21
N SER A 134 -3.61 1.96 -1.62
CA SER A 134 -2.23 1.86 -1.11
C SER A 134 -2.13 2.09 0.41
N ARG A 135 -3.19 2.62 1.01
CA ARG A 135 -3.31 2.91 2.45
C ARG A 135 -3.91 1.74 3.24
N CYS A 136 -4.35 0.70 2.54
CA CYS A 136 -4.99 -0.48 3.11
C CYS A 136 -4.08 -1.71 2.97
N GLU A 137 -4.34 -2.73 3.78
CA GLU A 137 -3.68 -4.04 3.72
C GLU A 137 -3.97 -4.75 2.40
N PHE A 138 -5.22 -4.67 1.94
CA PHE A 138 -5.69 -5.36 0.76
C PHE A 138 -6.33 -4.38 -0.23
N TYR A 139 -6.03 -4.56 -1.50
CA TYR A 139 -6.78 -3.95 -2.60
C TYR A 139 -7.45 -5.06 -3.42
N ILE A 140 -8.76 -5.22 -3.24
CA ILE A 140 -9.54 -6.27 -3.90
C ILE A 140 -10.27 -5.65 -5.09
N THR A 141 -9.96 -6.12 -6.30
CA THR A 141 -10.61 -5.63 -7.52
C THR A 141 -10.90 -6.76 -8.49
N ASN A 142 -12.10 -6.76 -9.09
CA ASN A 142 -12.43 -7.70 -10.15
C ASN A 142 -12.00 -7.21 -11.54
N ASP A 143 -11.61 -5.93 -11.66
CA ASP A 143 -11.10 -5.37 -12.91
C ASP A 143 -9.67 -5.89 -13.19
N ASP A 144 -9.49 -6.60 -14.31
CA ASP A 144 -8.19 -7.20 -14.71
C ASP A 144 -7.11 -6.17 -15.00
N LYS A 145 -7.48 -5.05 -15.61
CA LYS A 145 -6.52 -4.03 -16.02
C LYS A 145 -6.04 -3.25 -14.82
N ASN A 146 -6.97 -2.83 -13.97
CA ASN A 146 -6.68 -2.15 -12.72
C ASN A 146 -5.86 -3.05 -11.78
N TYR A 147 -6.20 -4.34 -11.67
CA TYR A 147 -5.41 -5.33 -10.92
C TYR A 147 -3.92 -5.31 -11.33
N HIS A 148 -3.63 -5.43 -12.63
CA HIS A 148 -2.25 -5.46 -13.12
C HIS A 148 -1.55 -4.10 -13.02
N LYS A 149 -2.25 -3.00 -13.31
CA LYS A 149 -1.70 -1.64 -13.22
C LYS A 149 -1.34 -1.30 -11.77
N ALA A 150 -2.26 -1.51 -10.82
CA ALA A 150 -2.02 -1.25 -9.40
C ALA A 150 -0.87 -2.10 -8.86
N LYS A 151 -0.83 -3.39 -9.18
CA LYS A 151 0.25 -4.30 -8.74
C LYS A 151 1.63 -3.83 -9.25
N ALA A 152 1.72 -3.41 -10.51
CA ALA A 152 2.96 -2.88 -11.08
C ALA A 152 3.39 -1.58 -10.38
N VAL A 153 2.46 -0.63 -10.19
CA VAL A 153 2.75 0.65 -9.53
C VAL A 153 3.21 0.43 -8.09
N PHE A 154 2.51 -0.41 -7.33
CA PHE A 154 2.87 -0.71 -5.96
C PHE A 154 4.25 -1.35 -5.86
N GLN A 155 4.56 -2.30 -6.74
CA GLN A 155 5.90 -2.90 -6.81
C GLN A 155 6.99 -1.86 -7.09
N LYS A 156 6.78 -0.95 -8.06
CA LYS A 156 7.75 0.11 -8.38
C LYS A 156 8.00 1.06 -7.19
N LEU A 157 6.94 1.40 -6.46
CA LEU A 157 7.01 2.37 -5.37
C LEU A 157 7.33 1.73 -4.00
N GLY A 158 7.51 0.41 -3.94
CA GLY A 158 7.76 -0.31 -2.69
C GLY A 158 6.58 -0.24 -1.71
N ILE A 159 5.35 -0.31 -2.25
CA ILE A 159 4.10 -0.38 -1.49
C ILE A 159 3.73 -1.86 -1.32
N TYR A 160 3.46 -2.28 -0.09
CA TYR A 160 3.20 -3.67 0.28
C TYR A 160 1.71 -4.02 0.39
N THR A 161 0.81 -3.13 -0.04
CA THR A 161 -0.63 -3.45 -0.16
C THR A 161 -0.79 -4.65 -1.07
N ILE A 162 -1.51 -5.67 -0.59
CA ILE A 162 -1.70 -6.93 -1.32
C ILE A 162 -2.87 -6.74 -2.31
N VAL A 163 -2.55 -6.70 -3.60
CA VAL A 163 -3.55 -6.58 -4.68
C VAL A 163 -4.06 -7.95 -5.08
N LEU A 164 -5.36 -8.20 -4.92
CA LEU A 164 -5.99 -9.50 -5.11
C LEU A 164 -7.27 -9.42 -5.95
N LYS A 165 -7.54 -10.47 -6.72
CA LYS A 165 -8.88 -10.76 -7.23
C LYS A 165 -9.79 -11.26 -6.11
N PRO A 166 -11.12 -11.18 -6.26
CA PRO A 166 -12.03 -11.70 -5.24
C PRO A 166 -11.77 -13.17 -4.88
N SER A 167 -11.52 -14.04 -5.88
CA SER A 167 -11.19 -15.45 -5.65
C SER A 167 -9.86 -15.64 -4.92
N GLU A 168 -8.85 -14.84 -5.25
CA GLU A 168 -7.54 -14.86 -4.60
C GLU A 168 -7.65 -14.41 -3.14
N PHE A 169 -8.48 -13.40 -2.86
CA PHE A 169 -8.75 -12.96 -1.49
C PHE A 169 -9.44 -14.03 -0.66
N ILE A 170 -10.43 -14.76 -1.21
CA ILE A 170 -11.06 -15.87 -0.50
C ILE A 170 -10.04 -16.97 -0.18
N GLN A 171 -9.12 -17.27 -1.10
CA GLN A 171 -8.04 -18.22 -0.85
C GLN A 171 -7.11 -17.71 0.27
N TYR A 172 -6.65 -16.46 0.18
CA TYR A 172 -5.81 -15.84 1.21
C TYR A 172 -6.50 -15.84 2.58
N TYR A 173 -7.77 -15.46 2.62
CA TYR A 173 -8.57 -15.43 3.83
C TYR A 173 -8.62 -16.81 4.49
N ASN A 174 -8.91 -17.86 3.72
CA ASN A 174 -8.99 -19.22 4.25
C ASN A 174 -7.64 -19.74 4.76
N LEU A 175 -6.53 -19.32 4.13
CA LEU A 175 -5.18 -19.74 4.51
C LEU A 175 -4.66 -18.98 5.74
N PHE A 176 -4.93 -17.68 5.86
CA PHE A 176 -4.21 -16.82 6.80
C PHE A 176 -5.09 -16.01 7.76
N LEU A 177 -6.35 -15.71 7.41
CA LEU A 177 -7.22 -14.82 8.19
C LEU A 177 -8.35 -15.56 8.92
N ASN A 178 -8.60 -16.83 8.60
CA ASN A 178 -9.72 -17.59 9.13
C ASN A 178 -9.46 -18.20 10.52
N VAL A 179 -8.58 -17.58 11.31
CA VAL A 179 -8.26 -17.97 12.69
C VAL A 179 -9.45 -17.61 13.60
N LYS A 180 -9.90 -18.55 14.46
CA LYS A 180 -11.21 -18.45 15.13
C LYS A 180 -11.15 -18.05 16.59
N SER A 181 -10.04 -18.32 17.27
CA SER A 181 -9.92 -18.06 18.69
C SER A 181 -8.59 -17.42 19.05
N PHE A 182 -8.54 -16.85 20.25
CA PHE A 182 -7.31 -16.34 20.86
C PHE A 182 -6.21 -17.41 20.93
N ASP A 183 -6.57 -18.64 21.29
CA ASP A 183 -5.62 -19.73 21.44
C ASP A 183 -5.08 -20.16 20.07
N ASP A 184 -5.91 -20.16 19.02
CA ASP A 184 -5.48 -20.45 17.65
C ASP A 184 -4.44 -19.44 17.15
N HIS A 185 -4.60 -18.14 17.48
CA HIS A 185 -3.58 -17.14 17.18
C HIS A 185 -2.25 -17.43 17.90
N PHE A 186 -2.29 -17.86 19.16
CA PHE A 186 -1.07 -18.27 19.88
C PHE A 186 -0.41 -19.50 19.26
N ILE A 187 -1.21 -20.48 18.82
CA ILE A 187 -0.71 -21.66 18.11
C ILE A 187 -0.02 -21.23 16.81
N SER A 188 -0.64 -20.34 16.03
CA SER A 188 -0.09 -19.91 14.75
C SER A 188 1.23 -19.12 14.90
N ILE A 189 1.40 -18.34 15.97
CA ILE A 189 2.69 -17.73 16.33
C ILE A 189 3.76 -18.80 16.56
N ASN A 190 3.44 -19.83 17.34
CA ASN A 190 4.38 -20.92 17.63
C ASN A 190 4.74 -21.73 16.38
N GLU A 191 3.82 -21.86 15.42
CA GLU A 191 4.09 -22.49 14.13
C GLU A 191 5.04 -21.64 13.28
N GLU A 192 4.84 -20.32 13.21
CA GLU A 192 5.75 -19.43 12.48
C GLU A 192 7.14 -19.37 13.13
N LEU A 193 7.23 -19.36 14.46
CA LEU A 193 8.52 -19.39 15.17
C LEU A 193 9.36 -20.66 14.88
N LYS A 194 8.73 -21.75 14.43
CA LYS A 194 9.44 -22.99 14.04
C LYS A 194 10.02 -22.92 12.62
N ARG A 195 9.56 -21.96 11.78
CA ARG A 195 10.02 -21.74 10.41
C ARG A 195 11.16 -20.74 10.39
N ILE A 196 12.30 -21.14 10.95
CA ILE A 196 13.47 -20.29 11.19
C ILE A 196 13.98 -19.67 9.87
N GLU A 197 13.82 -20.37 8.75
CA GLU A 197 14.18 -19.90 7.41
C GLU A 197 13.45 -18.62 6.96
N ASN A 198 12.31 -18.31 7.56
CA ASN A 198 11.56 -17.09 7.26
C ASN A 198 12.09 -15.86 8.01
N PHE A 199 12.99 -16.05 8.98
CA PHE A 199 13.54 -14.98 9.78
C PHE A 199 14.82 -14.42 9.18
N GLN A 200 14.95 -13.09 9.21
CA GLN A 200 16.14 -12.37 8.77
C GLN A 200 16.73 -11.58 9.93
N GLU A 201 18.03 -11.72 10.14
CA GLU A 201 18.75 -10.94 11.15
C GLU A 201 18.72 -9.45 10.77
N GLN A 202 18.34 -8.61 11.74
CA GLN A 202 18.44 -7.16 11.66
C GLN A 202 19.54 -6.69 12.60
N LYS A 203 20.26 -5.66 12.18
CA LYS A 203 21.38 -5.08 12.94
C LYS A 203 21.18 -3.58 13.10
N TYR A 204 21.65 -3.08 14.23
CA TYR A 204 21.80 -1.64 14.42
C TYR A 204 22.87 -1.08 13.47
N GLU A 205 22.91 0.25 13.30
CA GLU A 205 24.00 0.92 12.57
C GLU A 205 25.38 0.63 13.18
N SER A 206 25.43 0.35 14.49
CA SER A 206 26.65 -0.10 15.20
C SER A 206 27.13 -1.49 14.75
N GLY A 207 26.33 -2.24 14.00
CA GLY A 207 26.59 -3.63 13.61
C GLY A 207 26.16 -4.68 14.64
N GLU A 208 25.71 -4.25 15.83
CA GLU A 208 25.17 -5.14 16.86
C GLU A 208 23.83 -5.75 16.41
N SER A 209 23.59 -6.99 16.81
CA SER A 209 22.35 -7.69 16.47
C SER A 209 21.17 -7.06 17.21
N PHE A 210 20.19 -6.56 16.45
CA PHE A 210 18.90 -6.09 16.96
C PHE A 210 18.01 -7.30 17.31
N GLY A 211 18.07 -8.33 16.49
CA GLY A 211 17.25 -9.54 16.59
C GLY A 211 16.86 -10.06 15.21
N TRP A 212 15.98 -11.05 15.20
CA TRP A 212 15.53 -11.73 13.99
C TRP A 212 14.09 -11.35 13.68
N VAL A 213 13.82 -10.88 12.46
CA VAL A 213 12.51 -10.38 12.03
C VAL A 213 11.93 -11.26 10.94
N ASN A 214 10.63 -11.54 11.06
CA ASN A 214 9.81 -12.18 10.02
C ASN A 214 8.56 -11.31 9.77
N TYR A 215 8.31 -10.95 8.51
CA TYR A 215 7.09 -10.29 8.06
C TYR A 215 6.14 -11.35 7.52
N THR A 216 4.94 -11.45 8.08
CA THR A 216 4.07 -12.61 7.86
C THR A 216 2.86 -12.26 7.00
N ASP A 217 2.38 -13.25 6.24
CA ASP A 217 1.05 -13.20 5.61
C ASP A 217 -0.10 -13.38 6.64
N GLN A 218 0.23 -13.78 7.87
CA GLN A 218 -0.73 -13.89 8.96
C GLN A 218 -0.96 -12.54 9.65
N TYR A 219 -2.15 -12.38 10.23
CA TYR A 219 -2.50 -11.28 11.14
C TYR A 219 -2.81 -11.85 12.53
N PHE A 220 -1.80 -11.89 13.38
CA PHE A 220 -1.94 -12.33 14.77
C PHE A 220 -2.86 -11.39 15.55
N PHE A 221 -3.83 -11.99 16.24
CA PHE A 221 -4.90 -11.27 16.93
C PHE A 221 -5.61 -10.24 16.03
N ASN A 222 -5.73 -10.57 14.74
CA ASN A 222 -6.32 -9.74 13.68
C ASN A 222 -5.67 -8.37 13.52
N PHE A 223 -4.41 -8.22 13.95
CA PHE A 223 -3.74 -6.93 13.99
C PHE A 223 -2.26 -7.03 13.61
N PHE A 224 -1.45 -7.78 14.35
CA PHE A 224 0.00 -7.82 14.15
C PHE A 224 0.39 -8.71 12.96
N ASN A 225 1.32 -8.27 12.12
CA ASN A 225 1.77 -8.97 10.91
C ASN A 225 3.31 -9.08 10.82
N LYS A 226 3.98 -8.92 11.96
CA LYS A 226 5.43 -9.01 12.10
C LYS A 226 5.78 -9.70 13.41
N ILE A 227 6.74 -10.62 13.38
CA ILE A 227 7.34 -11.24 14.55
C ILE A 227 8.81 -10.82 14.63
N LEU A 228 9.25 -10.39 15.81
CA LEU A 228 10.63 -10.12 16.17
C LEU A 228 11.04 -11.05 17.31
N ILE A 229 12.12 -11.81 17.12
CA ILE A 229 12.84 -12.48 18.21
C ILE A 229 13.98 -11.53 18.61
N PRO A 230 13.88 -10.83 19.74
CA PRO A 230 14.87 -9.84 20.12
C PRO A 230 16.19 -10.50 20.54
N ASN A 231 17.27 -9.73 20.50
CA ASN A 231 18.51 -10.12 21.18
C ASN A 231 18.25 -10.19 22.70
N SER A 232 18.49 -11.36 23.30
CA SER A 232 18.23 -11.63 24.72
C SER A 232 19.08 -10.80 25.68
N GLU A 233 20.22 -10.26 25.24
CA GLU A 233 21.04 -9.36 26.05
C GLU A 233 20.38 -7.97 26.22
N VAL A 234 19.49 -7.61 25.30
CA VAL A 234 18.81 -6.30 25.25
C VAL A 234 17.37 -6.40 25.74
N ASN A 235 16.68 -7.50 25.43
CA ASN A 235 15.28 -7.69 25.79
C ASN A 235 14.95 -9.17 26.03
N TYR A 236 14.44 -9.48 27.23
CA TYR A 236 14.09 -10.83 27.66
C TYR A 236 12.77 -11.38 27.11
N ALA A 237 12.06 -10.64 26.26
CA ALA A 237 10.86 -11.16 25.61
C ALA A 237 11.22 -12.33 24.70
N LEU A 238 10.45 -13.42 24.76
CA LEU A 238 10.64 -14.55 23.84
C LEU A 238 10.37 -14.12 22.40
N PHE A 239 9.33 -13.31 22.20
CA PHE A 239 9.04 -12.66 20.93
C PHE A 239 8.28 -11.35 21.14
N ILE A 240 8.32 -10.52 20.12
CA ILE A 240 7.60 -9.25 20.01
C ILE A 240 6.79 -9.27 18.71
N LEU A 241 5.48 -9.09 18.80
CA LEU A 241 4.65 -8.87 17.62
C LEU A 241 4.56 -7.37 17.30
N GLY A 242 4.58 -7.02 16.02
CA GLY A 242 4.46 -5.64 15.56
C GLY A 242 3.46 -5.50 14.40
N LYS A 243 2.93 -4.29 14.22
CA LYS A 243 2.18 -3.91 13.01
C LYS A 243 3.10 -3.17 12.06
N GLU A 244 3.33 -3.77 10.91
CA GLU A 244 3.89 -3.11 9.74
C GLU A 244 2.75 -2.62 8.84
N ASN A 245 2.90 -1.40 8.33
CA ASN A 245 1.91 -0.80 7.44
C ASN A 245 2.34 -0.97 5.97
N PRO A 246 1.39 -1.24 5.07
CA PRO A 246 1.69 -1.52 3.67
C PRO A 246 2.24 -0.31 2.91
N SER A 247 1.85 0.90 3.32
CA SER A 247 2.49 2.15 2.86
C SER A 247 3.33 2.75 3.97
N ARG A 248 4.28 3.63 3.59
CA ARG A 248 5.13 4.44 4.50
C ARG A 248 4.37 5.44 5.36
N SER A 249 3.10 5.17 5.65
CA SER A 249 2.28 6.01 6.49
C SER A 249 1.53 5.17 7.50
N TYR A 250 1.69 5.60 8.74
CA TYR A 250 1.21 4.89 9.90
C TYR A 250 -0.18 5.43 10.28
N ILE A 251 -1.22 4.90 9.65
CA ILE A 251 -2.62 5.15 10.06
C ILE A 251 -3.19 3.83 10.56
N ILE A 252 -3.63 3.82 11.82
CA ILE A 252 -4.30 2.69 12.43
C ILE A 252 -5.64 3.20 12.94
N SER A 253 -6.72 2.56 12.54
CA SER A 253 -8.06 2.92 13.01
C SER A 253 -8.24 2.55 14.47
N HIS A 254 -8.95 3.39 15.24
CA HIS A 254 -9.38 3.03 16.59
C HIS A 254 -10.16 1.71 16.62
N ARG A 255 -10.89 1.39 15.55
CA ARG A 255 -11.64 0.12 15.45
C ARG A 255 -10.74 -1.10 15.38
N GLU A 256 -9.56 -0.98 14.77
CA GLU A 256 -8.60 -2.09 14.71
C GLU A 256 -8.01 -2.35 16.10
N ILE A 257 -7.69 -1.28 16.84
CA ILE A 257 -7.17 -1.35 18.21
C ILE A 257 -8.25 -1.94 19.15
N GLU A 258 -9.49 -1.47 19.02
CA GLU A 258 -10.63 -1.98 19.77
C GLU A 258 -10.86 -3.47 19.51
N ALA A 259 -10.87 -3.89 18.23
CA ALA A 259 -11.07 -5.28 17.85
C ALA A 259 -9.93 -6.18 18.38
N MET A 260 -8.69 -5.73 18.27
CA MET A 260 -7.52 -6.43 18.83
C MET A 260 -7.68 -6.57 20.35
N LEU A 261 -7.84 -5.48 21.09
CA LEU A 261 -7.93 -5.50 22.56
C LEU A 261 -9.14 -6.30 23.07
N LYS A 262 -10.25 -6.29 22.32
CA LYS A 262 -11.43 -7.10 22.64
C LYS A 262 -11.08 -8.59 22.72
N LEU A 263 -10.24 -9.11 21.83
CA LEU A 263 -9.80 -10.52 21.89
C LEU A 263 -9.08 -10.85 23.20
N PHE A 264 -8.20 -9.93 23.66
CA PHE A 264 -7.47 -10.10 24.91
C PHE A 264 -8.41 -9.96 26.12
N ALA A 265 -9.25 -8.93 26.15
CA ALA A 265 -10.18 -8.70 27.25
C ALA A 265 -11.20 -9.84 27.40
N ASP A 266 -11.73 -10.38 26.29
CA ASP A 266 -12.67 -11.49 26.32
C ASP A 266 -12.03 -12.79 26.84
N LYS A 267 -10.74 -13.02 26.57
CA LYS A 267 -10.02 -14.23 26.98
C LYS A 267 -9.38 -14.12 28.37
N LEU A 268 -8.74 -13.00 28.66
CA LEU A 268 -7.87 -12.80 29.82
C LEU A 268 -8.52 -11.93 30.91
N GLY A 269 -9.62 -11.24 30.61
CA GLY A 269 -10.26 -10.29 31.51
C GLY A 269 -9.48 -8.97 31.63
N SER A 270 -9.65 -8.31 32.77
CA SER A 270 -8.92 -7.07 33.07
C SER A 270 -7.42 -7.31 33.23
N ASP A 271 -6.64 -6.33 32.82
CA ASP A 271 -5.20 -6.27 32.97
C ASP A 271 -4.80 -6.03 34.44
N ILE A 272 -3.50 -6.07 34.74
CA ILE A 272 -2.96 -5.86 36.10
C ILE A 272 -3.30 -4.49 36.70
N ASN A 273 -3.70 -3.52 35.87
CA ASN A 273 -4.11 -2.18 36.28
C ASN A 273 -5.65 -2.04 36.36
N GLY A 274 -6.39 -3.13 36.21
CA GLY A 274 -7.85 -3.16 36.24
C GLY A 274 -8.54 -2.70 34.95
N LYS A 275 -7.78 -2.44 33.86
CA LYS A 275 -8.33 -2.01 32.57
C LYS A 275 -8.64 -3.21 31.68
N SER A 276 -9.74 -3.15 30.93
CA SER A 276 -10.14 -4.25 30.01
C SER A 276 -10.20 -3.76 28.56
N TYR A 277 -11.40 -3.52 28.04
CA TYR A 277 -11.66 -3.06 26.68
C TYR A 277 -10.98 -1.72 26.37
N PHE A 278 -10.88 -1.43 25.06
CA PHE A 278 -10.38 -0.15 24.58
C PHE A 278 -11.32 0.98 24.97
N GLU A 279 -10.77 2.08 25.47
CA GLU A 279 -11.52 3.29 25.78
C GLU A 279 -11.10 4.42 24.84
N LEU A 280 -12.08 4.99 24.12
CA LEU A 280 -11.79 6.06 23.16
C LEU A 280 -11.17 7.28 23.87
N GLY A 281 -10.00 7.69 23.40
CA GLY A 281 -9.22 8.77 24.01
C GLY A 281 -8.08 8.29 24.92
N GLU A 282 -7.92 6.99 25.16
CA GLU A 282 -6.80 6.50 25.98
C GLU A 282 -5.44 6.57 25.27
N ILE A 283 -5.43 6.78 23.96
CA ILE A 283 -4.23 6.94 23.13
C ILE A 283 -4.14 8.37 22.63
N ASN A 284 -3.20 9.12 23.18
CA ASN A 284 -2.84 10.44 22.66
C ASN A 284 -1.90 10.26 21.46
N SER A 285 -2.18 10.95 20.35
CA SER A 285 -1.48 10.75 19.07
C SER A 285 0.04 10.90 19.15
N ASN A 286 0.53 11.71 20.11
CA ASN A 286 1.94 12.10 20.23
C ASN A 286 2.68 11.40 21.38
N GLU A 287 2.01 10.57 22.17
CA GLU A 287 2.60 9.97 23.38
C GLU A 287 2.68 8.44 23.28
N ASN A 288 3.64 7.88 24.03
CA ASN A 288 3.67 6.45 24.27
C ASN A 288 2.41 6.05 25.03
N TRP A 289 1.75 4.99 24.58
CA TRP A 289 0.61 4.44 25.29
C TRP A 289 1.12 3.26 26.12
N PRO A 290 0.95 3.30 27.46
CA PRO A 290 1.44 2.24 28.34
C PRO A 290 0.75 0.91 28.06
N GLY A 291 -0.46 0.96 27.50
CA GLY A 291 -1.13 -0.20 26.96
C GLY A 291 -1.84 -1.05 28.01
N ARG A 292 -1.65 -2.36 27.92
CA ARG A 292 -2.24 -3.38 28.80
C ARG A 292 -1.22 -4.47 29.09
N THR A 293 -1.22 -4.96 30.31
CA THR A 293 -0.37 -6.08 30.74
C THR A 293 -1.19 -7.12 31.47
N TRP A 294 -1.11 -8.37 31.04
CA TRP A 294 -1.75 -9.51 31.68
C TRP A 294 -0.71 -10.49 32.20
N GLU A 295 -0.93 -11.01 33.40
CA GLU A 295 -0.22 -12.16 33.94
C GLU A 295 -1.06 -13.41 33.69
N THR A 296 -0.45 -14.43 33.08
CA THR A 296 -1.11 -15.69 32.75
C THR A 296 -0.34 -16.86 33.35
N ASN A 297 -0.92 -18.06 33.28
CA ASN A 297 -0.27 -19.29 33.71
C ASN A 297 0.91 -19.73 32.82
N ILE A 298 1.16 -19.07 31.69
CA ILE A 298 2.26 -19.38 30.76
C ILE A 298 3.29 -18.25 30.65
N GLY A 299 2.99 -17.06 31.15
CA GLY A 299 3.84 -15.89 31.01
C GLY A 299 3.11 -14.56 31.19
N GLN A 300 3.83 -13.48 30.96
CA GLN A 300 3.30 -12.13 30.88
C GLN A 300 3.11 -11.71 29.42
N ILE A 301 1.96 -11.13 29.11
CA ILE A 301 1.67 -10.51 27.82
C ILE A 301 1.53 -9.01 28.03
N THR A 302 2.27 -8.21 27.27
CA THR A 302 2.17 -6.74 27.32
C THR A 302 1.94 -6.18 25.93
N ILE A 303 0.83 -5.49 25.71
CA ILE A 303 0.61 -4.67 24.50
C ILE A 303 0.89 -3.22 24.87
N LYS A 304 1.65 -2.49 24.04
CA LYS A 304 1.91 -1.06 24.23
C LYS A 304 2.16 -0.34 22.90
N ARG A 305 2.11 0.99 22.91
CA ARG A 305 2.53 1.83 21.79
C ARG A 305 3.80 2.58 22.17
N LEU A 306 4.90 2.32 21.47
CA LEU A 306 6.19 2.98 21.69
C LEU A 306 6.65 3.67 20.41
N ASN A 307 6.95 4.97 20.50
CA ASN A 307 7.43 5.79 19.37
C ASN A 307 6.52 5.71 18.15
N GLY A 308 5.21 5.61 18.36
CA GLY A 308 4.21 5.45 17.30
C GLY A 308 3.82 4.01 16.98
N TRP A 309 4.65 3.02 17.33
CA TRP A 309 4.51 1.62 16.93
C TRP A 309 3.77 0.80 17.97
N PHE A 310 2.76 0.04 17.54
CA PHE A 310 2.10 -0.93 18.40
C PHE A 310 2.91 -2.24 18.46
N GLN A 311 3.13 -2.71 19.68
CA GLN A 311 3.95 -3.87 19.95
C GLN A 311 3.30 -4.73 21.03
N MET A 312 3.29 -6.05 20.84
CA MET A 312 2.94 -7.03 21.86
C MET A 312 4.20 -7.81 22.25
N TYR A 313 4.53 -7.82 23.54
CA TYR A 313 5.64 -8.55 24.13
C TYR A 313 5.10 -9.78 24.84
N PHE A 314 5.78 -10.91 24.67
CA PHE A 314 5.52 -12.11 25.44
C PHE A 314 6.76 -12.53 26.24
N TYR A 315 6.61 -12.61 27.57
CA TYR A 315 7.64 -13.07 28.49
C TYR A 315 7.17 -14.40 29.10
N PRO A 316 7.79 -15.55 28.76
CA PRO A 316 7.39 -16.84 29.32
C PRO A 316 7.71 -16.90 30.82
N ILE A 317 6.97 -17.72 31.58
CA ILE A 317 7.37 -18.03 32.95
C ILE A 317 8.72 -18.75 32.90
N GLU A 318 9.72 -18.23 33.61
CA GLU A 318 10.98 -18.95 33.84
C GLU A 318 10.66 -20.23 34.62
N LYS A 319 10.88 -21.38 33.99
CA LYS A 319 10.90 -22.65 34.72
C LYS A 319 12.19 -22.67 35.54
N ASN A 320 12.07 -22.42 36.85
CA ASN A 320 13.11 -22.72 37.83
C ASN A 320 13.54 -24.18 37.77
#